data_AF-A0A1Y3B9I6-F1
#
_entry.id   AF-A0A1Y3B9I6-F1
#
_cell.length_a   1.000
_cell.length_b   1.000
_cell.length_c   1.000
_cell.angle_alpha   90.00
_cell.angle_beta   90.00
_cell.angle_gamma   90.00
#
_symmetry.space_group_name_H-M   'P 1'
#
loop_
_entity.id
_entity.type
_entity.pdbx_description
1 polymer ?
#
loop_
_entity_poly.entity_id
_entity_poly.type
_entity_poly.pdbx_seq_one_letter_code
_entity_poly.pdbx_strand_id
1 'polypeptide(L)'
;MNEMIEKKFLTLITNVSFFPLHNQQLKENVRMKQLNDLFSVPEMCLLSNVTENFIQNNIPYYPEILYHDVTSAIRSIHPVIHKMLDSQKIPDYLEKNERLPVFLEHLRKHNKKVFLITNSPFYFVDNGMKYMIGDDWRTLFDVIVVQARKPSFFKKESSFHLDYRPFRTFNLGSDRMNWNRVSTLDRDKIYMEGTVSGLLKMTGWNSNRVIYFGDQIYSDLADITLNFGWRTGAIIAELEKEIETHNSPEFKEAVSALQALQQLVDEGNENN
;
A
#
# COMPACT_ATOMS: atom_id res chain seq x y z
N MET A 1 -8.22 -19.44 -11.74
CA MET A 1 -6.97 -18.89 -11.16
C MET A 1 -7.18 -18.45 -9.71
N ASN A 2 -8.22 -17.65 -9.40
CA ASN A 2 -8.59 -17.27 -8.03
C ASN A 2 -8.91 -18.46 -7.10
N GLU A 3 -9.76 -19.41 -7.50
CA GLU A 3 -10.08 -20.59 -6.66
C GLU A 3 -8.86 -21.47 -6.32
N MET A 4 -7.89 -21.55 -7.24
CA MET A 4 -6.68 -22.35 -7.02
C MET A 4 -5.71 -21.64 -6.07
N ILE A 5 -5.66 -20.31 -6.12
CA ILE A 5 -4.92 -19.50 -5.15
C ILE A 5 -5.57 -19.65 -3.78
N GLU A 6 -6.90 -19.52 -3.69
CA GLU A 6 -7.67 -19.61 -2.45
C GLU A 6 -7.56 -20.98 -1.77
N LYS A 7 -7.68 -22.09 -2.54
CA LYS A 7 -7.43 -23.44 -2.04
C LYS A 7 -5.99 -23.64 -1.57
N LYS A 8 -5.00 -23.14 -2.31
CA LYS A 8 -3.58 -23.22 -1.92
C LYS A 8 -3.26 -22.37 -0.69
N PHE A 9 -3.93 -21.23 -0.55
CA PHE A 9 -3.82 -20.35 0.61
C PHE A 9 -4.41 -21.00 1.86
N LEU A 10 -5.58 -21.64 1.74
CA LEU A 10 -6.18 -22.45 2.80
C LEU A 10 -5.26 -23.61 3.23
N THR A 11 -4.58 -24.27 2.30
CA THR A 11 -3.59 -25.33 2.63
C THR A 11 -2.37 -24.78 3.39
N LEU A 12 -1.88 -23.59 3.03
CA LEU A 12 -0.82 -22.90 3.78
C LEU A 12 -1.31 -22.50 5.19
N ILE A 13 -2.52 -21.96 5.29
CA ILE A 13 -3.13 -21.60 6.58
C ILE A 13 -3.32 -22.83 7.45
N THR A 14 -3.77 -23.98 6.92
CA THR A 14 -3.92 -25.21 7.71
C THR A 14 -2.60 -25.74 8.25
N ASN A 15 -1.49 -25.56 7.52
CA ASN A 15 -0.15 -25.91 8.02
C ASN A 15 0.37 -24.91 9.06
N VAL A 16 -0.04 -23.63 8.98
CA VAL A 16 0.21 -22.63 10.03
C VAL A 16 -0.72 -22.83 11.24
N SER A 17 -1.89 -23.43 11.04
CA SER A 17 -2.88 -23.73 12.10
C SER A 17 -2.41 -24.83 13.06
N PHE A 18 -1.36 -25.57 12.70
CA PHE A 18 -0.64 -26.46 13.62
C PHE A 18 0.40 -25.74 14.49
N PHE A 19 0.50 -24.41 14.43
CA PHE A 19 1.04 -23.65 15.56
C PHE A 19 -0.09 -23.42 16.57
N PRO A 20 -0.02 -24.00 17.78
CA PRO A 20 -0.97 -23.67 18.82
C PRO A 20 -0.74 -22.20 19.19
N LEU A 21 -1.63 -21.32 18.72
CA LEU A 21 -1.69 -19.90 19.11
C LEU A 21 -1.97 -19.71 20.61
N HIS A 22 -2.12 -20.79 21.38
CA HIS A 22 -2.39 -20.81 22.81
C HIS A 22 -1.14 -20.80 23.72
N ASN A 23 0.07 -20.94 23.19
CA ASN A 23 1.28 -20.83 24.01
C ASN A 23 1.87 -19.42 23.96
N GLN A 24 1.52 -18.59 24.94
CA GLN A 24 2.08 -17.23 25.14
C GLN A 24 3.61 -17.21 25.31
N GLN A 25 4.27 -18.35 25.54
CA GLN A 25 5.72 -18.47 25.75
C GLN A 25 6.57 -18.48 24.45
N LEU A 26 5.98 -18.62 23.25
CA LEU A 26 6.75 -18.65 21.98
C LEU A 26 6.81 -17.30 21.25
N LYS A 27 6.28 -16.22 21.84
CA LYS A 27 6.15 -14.91 21.19
C LYS A 27 7.47 -14.15 20.96
N GLU A 28 8.58 -14.54 21.58
CA GLU A 28 9.76 -13.68 21.60
C GLU A 28 10.68 -13.80 20.37
N ASN A 29 10.54 -14.81 19.50
CA ASN A 29 11.48 -15.00 18.38
C ASN A 29 10.86 -15.37 17.01
N VAL A 30 9.53 -15.39 16.84
CA VAL A 30 8.94 -15.67 15.51
C VAL A 30 8.79 -14.38 14.72
N ARG A 31 9.67 -14.20 13.72
CA ARG A 31 9.69 -13.01 12.85
C ARG A 31 8.69 -13.15 11.70
N MET A 32 7.40 -12.98 11.98
CA MET A 32 6.36 -13.00 10.95
C MET A 32 6.34 -11.68 10.16
N LYS A 33 6.39 -11.73 8.82
CA LYS A 33 6.04 -10.56 8.00
C LYS A 33 4.53 -10.53 7.76
N GLN A 34 3.94 -9.36 7.97
CA GLN A 34 2.57 -9.07 7.54
C GLN A 34 2.56 -8.66 6.05
N LEU A 35 1.66 -9.25 5.29
CA LEU A 35 1.50 -9.09 3.84
C LEU A 35 0.16 -8.41 3.58
N ASN A 36 0.17 -7.07 3.56
CA ASN A 36 -1.02 -6.24 3.78
C ASN A 36 -1.40 -5.36 2.57
N ASP A 37 -0.76 -5.53 1.43
CA ASP A 37 -1.03 -4.74 0.22
C ASP A 37 -1.19 -5.62 -1.02
N LEU A 38 -1.74 -5.05 -2.09
CA LEU A 38 -1.90 -5.74 -3.37
C LEU A 38 -0.56 -6.23 -3.96
N PHE A 39 0.54 -5.55 -3.66
CA PHE A 39 1.90 -6.00 -4.06
C PHE A 39 2.34 -7.27 -3.34
N SER A 40 1.72 -7.59 -2.20
CA SER A 40 1.98 -8.80 -1.44
C SER A 40 1.39 -10.04 -2.10
N VAL A 41 0.35 -9.92 -2.94
CA VAL A 41 -0.32 -11.07 -3.58
C VAL A 41 0.64 -11.85 -4.51
N PRO A 42 1.38 -11.21 -5.43
CA PRO A 42 2.42 -11.89 -6.20
C PRO A 42 3.54 -12.48 -5.34
N GLU A 43 3.95 -11.79 -4.27
CA GLU A 43 4.97 -12.29 -3.33
C GLU A 43 4.51 -13.58 -2.65
N MET A 44 3.26 -13.59 -2.15
CA MET A 44 2.62 -14.76 -1.55
C MET A 44 2.57 -15.92 -2.53
N CYS A 45 2.09 -15.66 -3.76
CA CYS A 45 1.99 -16.67 -4.79
C CYS A 45 3.37 -17.27 -5.13
N LEU A 46 4.40 -16.43 -5.31
CA LEU A 46 5.75 -16.89 -5.61
C LEU A 46 6.33 -17.70 -4.45
N LEU A 47 6.21 -17.22 -3.22
CA LEU A 47 6.68 -17.92 -2.02
C LEU A 47 6.01 -19.29 -1.89
N SER A 48 4.69 -19.37 -2.04
CA SER A 48 3.95 -20.65 -2.00
C SER A 48 4.40 -21.61 -3.10
N ASN A 49 4.54 -21.14 -4.34
CA ASN A 49 4.94 -22.01 -5.45
C ASN A 49 6.37 -22.54 -5.31
N VAL A 50 7.32 -21.72 -4.86
CA VAL A 50 8.72 -22.17 -4.65
C VAL A 50 8.80 -23.13 -3.47
N THR A 51 8.08 -22.83 -2.38
CA THR A 51 7.99 -23.70 -1.20
C THR A 51 7.43 -25.07 -1.58
N GLU A 52 6.31 -25.10 -2.31
CA GLU A 52 5.69 -26.33 -2.80
C GLU A 52 6.66 -27.12 -3.68
N ASN A 53 7.35 -26.46 -4.60
CA ASN A 53 8.33 -27.11 -5.47
C ASN A 53 9.47 -27.74 -4.67
N PHE A 54 9.95 -27.09 -3.61
CA PHE A 54 11.00 -27.67 -2.76
C PHE A 54 10.50 -28.89 -1.97
N ILE A 55 9.27 -28.84 -1.44
CA ILE A 55 8.65 -29.97 -0.74
C ILE A 55 8.47 -31.17 -1.67
N GLN A 56 7.86 -30.96 -2.85
CA GLN A 56 7.56 -32.04 -3.80
C GLN A 56 8.83 -32.73 -4.34
N ASN A 57 9.92 -31.98 -4.49
CA ASN A 57 11.19 -32.51 -4.99
C ASN A 57 12.18 -32.89 -3.86
N ASN A 58 11.74 -32.86 -2.60
CA ASN A 58 12.56 -33.18 -1.42
C ASN A 58 13.88 -32.38 -1.36
N ILE A 59 13.82 -31.09 -1.74
CA ILE A 59 14.95 -30.16 -1.69
C ILE A 59 15.00 -29.56 -0.28
N PRO A 60 16.09 -29.74 0.48
CA PRO A 60 16.22 -29.13 1.79
C PRO A 60 16.39 -27.61 1.67
N TYR A 61 15.69 -26.84 2.50
CA TYR A 61 15.76 -25.38 2.52
C TYR A 61 15.53 -24.81 3.92
N TYR A 62 16.05 -23.59 4.15
CA TYR A 62 15.75 -22.80 5.34
C TYR A 62 14.66 -21.77 4.98
N PRO A 63 13.49 -21.78 5.65
CA PRO A 63 12.37 -20.90 5.31
C PRO A 63 12.71 -19.40 5.33
N GLU A 64 13.53 -18.95 6.28
CA GLU A 64 13.92 -17.53 6.39
C GLU A 64 14.77 -17.08 5.19
N ILE A 65 15.72 -17.91 4.75
CA ILE A 65 16.57 -17.62 3.58
C ILE A 65 15.72 -17.60 2.33
N LEU A 66 14.86 -18.61 2.13
CA LEU A 66 13.95 -18.67 0.99
C LEU A 66 13.06 -17.41 0.92
N TYR A 67 12.48 -17.02 2.05
CA TYR A 67 11.69 -15.81 2.14
C TYR A 67 12.48 -14.55 1.77
N HIS A 68 13.73 -14.43 2.24
CA HIS A 68 14.60 -13.30 1.88
C HIS A 68 14.95 -13.25 0.40
N ASP A 69 15.23 -14.41 -0.21
CA ASP A 69 15.53 -14.51 -1.64
C ASP A 69 14.32 -14.14 -2.49
N VAL A 70 13.14 -14.66 -2.17
CA VAL A 70 11.88 -14.30 -2.84
C VAL A 70 11.58 -12.80 -2.69
N THR A 71 11.69 -12.28 -1.46
CA THR A 71 11.49 -10.84 -1.20
C THR A 71 12.47 -9.98 -1.99
N SER A 72 13.74 -10.39 -2.07
CA SER A 72 14.78 -9.68 -2.82
C SER A 72 14.49 -9.68 -4.31
N ALA A 73 14.08 -10.82 -4.87
CA ALA A 73 13.69 -10.95 -6.27
C ALA A 73 12.53 -9.99 -6.62
N ILE A 74 11.46 -10.00 -5.81
CA ILE A 74 10.30 -9.10 -6.00
C ILE A 74 10.71 -7.62 -5.87
N ARG A 75 11.59 -7.27 -4.93
CA ARG A 75 12.11 -5.90 -4.81
C ARG A 75 12.93 -5.47 -6.02
N SER A 76 13.72 -6.39 -6.59
CA SER A 76 14.61 -6.10 -7.71
C SER A 76 13.86 -5.78 -9.01
N ILE A 77 12.65 -6.33 -9.19
CA ILE A 77 11.85 -6.10 -10.40
C ILE A 77 11.06 -4.79 -10.34
N HIS A 78 10.79 -4.24 -9.16
CA HIS A 78 9.96 -3.04 -9.02
C HIS A 78 10.49 -1.81 -9.83
N PRO A 79 11.79 -1.47 -9.81
CA PRO A 79 12.34 -0.43 -10.68
C PRO A 79 12.27 -0.77 -12.17
N VAL A 80 12.31 -2.06 -12.53
CA VAL A 80 12.19 -2.54 -13.91
C VAL A 80 10.77 -2.33 -14.42
N ILE A 81 9.76 -2.63 -13.58
CA ILE A 81 8.33 -2.40 -13.90
C ILE A 81 8.09 -0.92 -14.17
N HIS A 82 8.60 -0.02 -13.32
CA HIS A 82 8.46 1.42 -13.56
C HIS A 82 9.01 1.86 -14.92
N LYS A 83 10.13 1.27 -15.36
CA LYS A 83 10.73 1.56 -16.67
C LYS A 83 9.98 0.92 -17.83
N MET A 84 9.37 -0.25 -17.59
CA MET A 84 8.62 -0.98 -18.61
C MET A 84 7.26 -0.34 -18.90
N LEU A 85 6.60 0.24 -17.90
CA LEU A 85 5.30 0.90 -18.03
C LEU A 85 5.45 2.31 -18.62
N ASP A 86 5.74 2.35 -19.91
CA ASP A 86 5.75 3.55 -20.73
C ASP A 86 4.33 3.96 -21.17
N SER A 87 4.23 5.07 -21.92
CA SER A 87 2.95 5.59 -22.41
C SER A 87 2.19 4.65 -23.33
N GLN A 88 2.84 3.63 -23.92
CA GLN A 88 2.18 2.67 -24.79
C GLN A 88 1.57 1.50 -24.01
N LYS A 89 2.23 1.09 -22.93
CA LYS A 89 1.79 -0.06 -22.12
C LYS A 89 0.87 0.29 -20.96
N ILE A 90 0.92 1.53 -20.45
CA ILE A 90 0.04 1.96 -19.34
C ILE A 90 -1.45 1.63 -19.56
N PRO A 91 -2.04 1.81 -20.76
CA PRO A 91 -3.44 1.47 -20.99
C PRO A 91 -3.80 0.00 -20.71
N ASP A 92 -2.84 -0.92 -20.78
CA ASP A 92 -3.07 -2.34 -20.54
C ASP A 92 -3.11 -2.69 -19.04
N TYR A 93 -2.57 -1.81 -18.18
CA TYR A 93 -2.39 -2.06 -16.74
C TYR A 93 -3.13 -1.06 -15.83
N LEU A 94 -3.59 0.06 -16.38
CA LEU A 94 -4.25 1.12 -15.61
C LEU A 94 -5.62 1.42 -16.19
N GLU A 95 -6.66 1.25 -15.39
CA GLU A 95 -8.02 1.59 -15.80
C GLU A 95 -8.23 3.11 -15.75
N LYS A 96 -8.72 3.68 -16.84
CA LYS A 96 -9.01 5.11 -16.93
C LYS A 96 -10.38 5.43 -16.34
N ASN A 97 -10.40 6.24 -15.29
CA ASN A 97 -11.64 6.75 -14.70
C ASN A 97 -11.92 8.20 -15.10
N GLU A 98 -12.87 8.42 -16.01
CA GLU A 98 -13.24 9.75 -16.52
C GLU A 98 -13.80 10.69 -15.44
N ARG A 99 -14.20 10.18 -14.27
CA ARG A 99 -14.69 11.00 -13.14
C ARG A 99 -13.56 11.60 -12.32
N LEU A 100 -12.34 11.05 -12.40
CA LEU A 100 -11.21 11.52 -11.59
C LEU A 100 -10.81 12.98 -11.91
N PRO A 101 -10.63 13.39 -13.18
CA PRO A 101 -10.33 14.79 -13.50
C PRO A 101 -11.44 15.74 -13.03
N VAL A 102 -12.70 15.35 -13.23
CA VAL A 102 -13.88 16.12 -12.81
C VAL A 102 -13.91 16.32 -11.30
N PHE A 103 -13.59 15.28 -10.52
CA PHE A 103 -13.53 15.35 -9.07
C PHE A 103 -12.43 16.29 -8.58
N LEU A 104 -11.22 16.19 -9.14
CA LEU A 104 -10.10 17.06 -8.77
C LEU A 104 -10.37 18.53 -9.12
N GLU A 105 -10.95 18.80 -10.29
CA GLU A 105 -11.36 20.17 -10.65
C GLU A 105 -12.49 20.69 -9.76
N HIS A 106 -13.44 19.84 -9.38
CA HIS A 106 -14.48 20.20 -8.44
C HIS A 106 -13.91 20.62 -7.07
N LEU A 107 -12.90 19.92 -6.56
CA LEU A 107 -12.21 20.30 -5.32
C LEU A 107 -11.55 21.68 -5.45
N ARG A 108 -10.85 21.92 -6.56
CA ARG A 108 -10.19 23.21 -6.82
C ARG A 108 -11.17 24.37 -6.94
N LYS A 109 -12.27 24.18 -7.67
CA LYS A 109 -13.35 25.16 -7.82
C LYS A 109 -13.93 25.60 -6.47
N HIS A 110 -13.88 24.71 -5.47
CA HIS A 110 -14.32 24.97 -4.10
C HIS A 110 -13.17 25.34 -3.14
N ASN A 111 -12.07 25.88 -3.67
CA ASN A 111 -10.92 26.37 -2.91
C ASN A 111 -10.26 25.32 -2.02
N LYS A 112 -10.37 24.03 -2.36
CA LYS A 112 -9.60 22.97 -1.69
C LYS A 112 -8.19 22.92 -2.25
N LYS A 113 -7.23 22.72 -1.34
CA LYS A 113 -5.83 22.49 -1.68
C LYS A 113 -5.60 21.00 -1.87
N VAL A 114 -4.96 20.62 -2.96
CA VAL A 114 -4.76 19.22 -3.35
C VAL A 114 -3.28 18.93 -3.39
N PHE A 115 -2.85 17.78 -2.88
CA PHE A 115 -1.45 17.36 -2.90
C PHE A 115 -1.31 15.89 -3.25
N LEU A 116 -0.17 15.54 -3.83
CA LEU A 116 0.21 14.17 -4.19
C LEU A 116 1.51 13.79 -3.48
N ILE A 117 1.52 12.65 -2.77
CA ILE A 117 2.71 12.11 -2.11
C ILE A 117 2.85 10.64 -2.51
N THR A 118 3.92 10.30 -3.23
CA THR A 118 4.15 8.96 -3.76
C THR A 118 5.58 8.49 -3.55
N ASN A 119 5.77 7.17 -3.42
CA ASN A 119 7.08 6.54 -3.37
C ASN A 119 7.70 6.34 -4.77
N SER A 120 6.87 6.43 -5.81
CA SER A 120 7.30 6.24 -7.19
C SER A 120 8.14 7.42 -7.71
N PRO A 121 9.02 7.18 -8.70
CA PRO A 121 9.77 8.24 -9.37
C PRO A 121 8.85 9.08 -10.27
N PHE A 122 9.25 10.32 -10.55
CA PHE A 122 8.43 11.27 -11.31
C PHE A 122 8.03 10.75 -12.69
N TYR A 123 8.94 10.20 -13.48
CA TYR A 123 8.64 9.76 -14.84
C TYR A 123 7.49 8.73 -14.90
N PHE A 124 7.44 7.82 -13.91
CA PHE A 124 6.39 6.80 -13.81
C PHE A 124 5.05 7.45 -13.47
N VAL A 125 5.07 8.37 -12.51
CA VAL A 125 3.88 9.15 -12.11
C VAL A 125 3.38 10.00 -13.28
N ASP A 126 4.27 10.68 -13.99
CA ASP A 126 3.92 11.55 -15.12
C ASP A 126 3.26 10.76 -16.26
N ASN A 127 3.80 9.60 -16.62
CA ASN A 127 3.19 8.74 -17.65
C ASN A 127 1.78 8.29 -17.24
N GLY A 128 1.60 7.83 -15.99
CA GLY A 128 0.30 7.40 -15.49
C GLY A 128 -0.72 8.53 -15.39
N MET A 129 -0.31 9.68 -14.86
CA MET A 129 -1.17 10.85 -14.69
C MET A 129 -1.55 11.49 -16.04
N LYS A 130 -0.65 11.49 -17.02
CA LYS A 130 -0.96 11.89 -18.40
C LYS A 130 -2.03 11.02 -19.04
N TYR A 131 -1.95 9.70 -18.83
CA TYR A 131 -2.97 8.79 -19.32
C TYR A 131 -4.32 8.99 -18.60
N MET A 132 -4.32 9.12 -17.28
CA MET A 132 -5.55 9.24 -16.48
C MET A 132 -6.25 10.59 -16.63
N ILE A 133 -5.48 11.68 -16.73
CA ILE A 133 -5.98 13.06 -16.62
C ILE A 133 -5.65 13.90 -17.84
N GLY A 134 -4.41 13.81 -18.35
CA GLY A 134 -3.90 14.61 -19.46
C GLY A 134 -2.59 15.32 -19.15
N ASP A 135 -2.03 16.02 -20.14
CA ASP A 135 -0.69 16.64 -20.04
C ASP A 135 -0.56 17.70 -18.94
N ASP A 136 -1.64 18.40 -18.62
CA ASP A 136 -1.68 19.48 -17.63
C ASP A 136 -2.08 19.00 -16.22
N TRP A 137 -2.04 17.69 -15.95
CA TRP A 137 -2.46 17.11 -14.67
C TRP A 137 -1.81 17.78 -13.45
N ARG A 138 -0.56 18.25 -13.60
CA ARG A 138 0.20 18.90 -12.52
C ARG A 138 -0.48 20.15 -11.98
N THR A 139 -1.20 20.87 -12.84
CA THR A 139 -1.92 22.09 -12.45
C THR A 139 -3.01 21.82 -11.42
N LEU A 140 -3.52 20.58 -11.37
CA LEU A 140 -4.54 20.14 -10.41
C LEU A 140 -4.03 20.07 -8.97
N PHE A 141 -2.72 20.04 -8.76
CA PHE A 141 -2.08 19.86 -7.46
C PHE A 141 -1.37 21.15 -7.03
N ASP A 142 -1.50 21.50 -5.74
CA ASP A 142 -0.74 22.58 -5.10
C ASP A 142 0.65 22.10 -4.68
N VAL A 143 0.80 20.82 -4.32
CA VAL A 143 2.08 20.20 -3.93
C VAL A 143 2.20 18.80 -4.52
N ILE A 144 3.32 18.50 -5.17
CA ILE A 144 3.65 17.18 -5.70
C ILE A 144 4.97 16.71 -5.08
N VAL A 145 4.94 15.57 -4.38
CA VAL A 145 6.10 14.93 -3.75
C VAL A 145 6.25 13.52 -4.30
N VAL A 146 7.35 13.27 -5.01
CA VAL A 146 7.73 11.94 -5.53
C VAL A 146 8.85 11.35 -4.68
N GLN A 147 9.05 10.03 -4.74
CA GLN A 147 10.06 9.34 -3.92
C GLN A 147 10.03 9.76 -2.44
N ALA A 148 8.83 9.91 -1.87
CA ALA A 148 8.62 10.39 -0.51
C ALA A 148 9.22 9.47 0.57
N ARG A 149 9.40 8.17 0.24
CA ARG A 149 9.87 7.11 1.15
C ARG A 149 8.95 6.93 2.36
N LYS A 150 7.65 6.86 2.11
CA LYS A 150 6.64 6.37 3.06
C LYS A 150 7.02 4.95 3.54
N PRO A 151 6.83 4.60 4.81
CA PRO A 151 6.15 5.36 5.86
C PRO A 151 6.99 6.46 6.52
N SER A 152 8.32 6.48 6.30
CA SER A 152 9.21 7.44 6.98
C SER A 152 8.83 8.90 6.78
N PHE A 153 8.20 9.26 5.65
CA PHE A 153 7.67 10.60 5.42
C PHE A 153 6.67 11.05 6.51
N PHE A 154 5.87 10.11 7.02
CA PHE A 154 4.83 10.34 8.03
C PHE A 154 5.29 10.08 9.46
N LYS A 155 6.55 9.66 9.67
CA LYS A 155 7.07 9.51 11.02
C LYS A 155 7.31 10.89 11.63
N LYS A 156 7.00 10.99 12.92
CA LYS A 156 7.40 12.16 13.71
C LYS A 156 8.92 12.25 13.72
N GLU A 157 9.46 13.45 13.53
CA GLU A 157 10.91 13.68 13.67
C GLU A 157 11.32 13.19 15.06
N SER A 158 12.11 12.12 15.11
CA SER A 158 12.69 11.64 16.36
C SER A 158 13.77 12.65 16.78
N SER A 159 13.89 12.88 18.09
CA SER A 159 14.80 13.90 18.65
C SER A 159 16.29 13.62 18.42
N PHE A 160 16.63 12.49 17.78
CA PHE A 160 17.97 12.16 17.33
C PHE A 160 18.09 12.47 15.83
N HIS A 161 19.12 13.24 15.47
CA HIS A 161 19.43 13.82 14.15
C HIS A 161 19.50 12.88 12.93
N LEU A 162 19.06 11.62 13.03
CA LEU A 162 19.13 10.60 11.99
C LEU A 162 17.98 10.67 10.96
N ASP A 163 16.89 11.38 11.26
CA ASP A 163 15.70 11.46 10.38
C ASP A 163 15.48 12.83 9.71
N TYR A 164 16.43 13.78 9.81
CA TYR A 164 16.29 15.08 9.15
C TYR A 164 16.38 14.92 7.62
N ARG A 165 15.21 14.88 6.98
CA ARG A 165 15.06 14.68 5.53
C ARG A 165 14.36 15.90 4.90
N PRO A 166 15.11 16.92 4.47
CA PRO A 166 14.52 18.10 3.87
C PRO A 166 13.89 17.78 2.51
N PHE A 167 12.91 18.58 2.10
CA PHE A 167 12.44 18.56 0.71
C PHE A 167 13.58 18.97 -0.23
N ARG A 168 13.61 18.32 -1.39
CA ARG A 168 14.50 18.67 -2.51
C ARG A 168 13.67 18.97 -3.74
N THR A 169 14.13 19.88 -4.59
CA THR A 169 13.46 20.14 -5.86
C THR A 169 13.92 19.13 -6.90
N PHE A 170 12.98 18.54 -7.62
CA PHE A 170 13.25 17.67 -8.77
C PHE A 170 13.28 18.51 -10.05
N ASN A 171 14.38 18.42 -10.81
CA ASN A 171 14.53 19.19 -12.05
C ASN A 171 14.11 18.34 -13.26
N LEU A 172 12.97 18.72 -13.85
CA LEU A 172 12.37 18.08 -15.03
C LEU A 172 13.33 17.95 -16.23
N GLY A 173 14.22 18.93 -16.45
CA GLY A 173 15.08 18.98 -17.63
C GLY A 173 16.36 18.15 -17.52
N SER A 174 16.71 17.68 -16.33
CA SER A 174 17.98 16.96 -16.10
C SER A 174 17.84 15.65 -15.36
N ASP A 175 16.63 15.31 -14.91
CA ASP A 175 16.35 14.15 -14.03
C ASP A 175 17.29 14.11 -12.80
N ARG A 176 17.75 15.29 -12.38
CA ARG A 176 18.70 15.47 -11.29
C ARG A 176 18.03 16.15 -10.11
N MET A 177 18.39 15.68 -8.93
CA MET A 177 18.04 16.33 -7.68
C MET A 177 18.81 17.64 -7.54
N ASN A 178 18.13 18.71 -7.13
CA ASN A 178 18.80 19.91 -6.66
C ASN A 178 19.15 19.71 -5.17
N TRP A 179 20.41 19.99 -4.82
CA TRP A 179 20.92 19.89 -3.44
C TRP A 179 20.57 21.11 -2.58
N ASN A 180 20.04 22.17 -3.18
CA ASN A 180 19.61 23.36 -2.46
C ASN A 180 18.43 23.04 -1.54
N ARG A 181 18.50 23.57 -0.32
CA ARG A 181 17.42 23.47 0.64
C ARG A 181 16.17 24.15 0.09
N VAL A 182 15.07 23.42 0.07
CA VAL A 182 13.76 24.00 -0.25
C VAL A 182 13.24 24.75 0.98
N SER A 183 12.86 26.02 0.79
CA SER A 183 12.27 26.89 1.81
C SER A 183 10.78 27.13 1.61
N THR A 184 10.30 27.07 0.37
CA THR A 184 8.88 27.22 0.01
C THR A 184 8.43 26.10 -0.93
N LEU A 185 7.14 25.75 -0.82
CA LEU A 185 6.48 24.81 -1.73
C LEU A 185 5.62 25.65 -2.69
N ASP A 186 6.05 25.71 -3.95
CA ASP A 186 5.40 26.48 -5.00
C ASP A 186 4.66 25.52 -5.94
N ARG A 187 3.58 26.03 -6.53
CA ARG A 187 2.85 25.32 -7.57
C ARG A 187 3.76 25.05 -8.78
N ASP A 188 3.44 23.98 -9.53
CA ASP A 188 4.13 23.57 -10.76
C ASP A 188 5.58 23.08 -10.56
N LYS A 189 6.08 23.05 -9.32
CA LYS A 189 7.33 22.38 -8.95
C LYS A 189 7.06 20.98 -8.41
N ILE A 190 8.04 20.11 -8.64
CA ILE A 190 8.02 18.74 -8.13
C ILE A 190 9.07 18.64 -7.05
N TYR A 191 8.69 18.03 -5.95
CA TYR A 191 9.53 17.83 -4.79
C TYR A 191 9.84 16.37 -4.57
N MET A 192 10.94 16.10 -3.89
CA MET A 192 11.37 14.79 -3.49
C MET A 192 11.68 14.74 -2.00
N GLU A 193 11.61 13.53 -1.44
CA GLU A 193 11.89 13.28 -0.03
C GLU A 193 10.95 14.11 0.88
N GLY A 194 11.47 14.77 1.92
CA GLY A 194 10.68 15.56 2.85
C GLY A 194 10.07 14.78 4.01
N THR A 195 9.34 15.52 4.86
CA THR A 195 8.57 15.02 6.00
C THR A 195 7.23 15.73 6.08
N VAL A 196 6.24 15.09 6.71
CA VAL A 196 4.93 15.72 6.96
C VAL A 196 5.03 16.97 7.83
N SER A 197 5.94 16.99 8.81
CA SER A 197 6.24 18.18 9.62
C SER A 197 6.75 19.34 8.74
N GLY A 198 7.66 19.05 7.80
CA GLY A 198 8.15 20.03 6.84
C GLY A 198 7.02 20.54 5.93
N LEU A 199 6.16 19.65 5.45
CA LEU A 199 5.01 20.00 4.60
C LEU A 199 4.09 20.99 5.31
N LEU A 200 3.67 20.67 6.53
CA LEU A 200 2.78 21.53 7.33
C LEU A 200 3.43 22.88 7.64
N LYS A 201 4.73 22.89 7.97
CA LYS A 201 5.47 24.11 8.25
C LYS A 201 5.58 25.04 7.02
N MET A 202 5.81 24.47 5.84
CA MET A 202 6.02 25.24 4.61
C MET A 202 4.70 25.70 3.98
N THR A 203 3.64 24.90 4.11
CA THR A 203 2.30 25.24 3.58
C THR A 203 1.46 26.08 4.55
N GLY A 204 1.76 26.03 5.85
CA GLY A 204 0.93 26.64 6.89
C GLY A 204 -0.42 25.97 7.07
N TRP A 205 -0.62 24.76 6.51
CA TRP A 205 -1.89 24.05 6.61
C TRP A 205 -2.16 23.59 8.03
N ASN A 206 -3.42 23.72 8.46
CA ASN A 206 -3.86 23.19 9.73
C ASN A 206 -4.06 21.68 9.61
N SER A 207 -3.32 20.89 10.39
CA SER A 207 -3.31 19.44 10.32
C SER A 207 -4.70 18.81 10.51
N ASN A 208 -5.55 19.39 11.36
CA ASN A 208 -6.92 18.93 11.61
C ASN A 208 -7.89 19.19 10.44
N ARG A 209 -7.44 19.90 9.40
CA ARG A 209 -8.19 20.20 8.18
C ARG A 209 -7.63 19.48 6.94
N VAL A 210 -6.74 18.52 7.14
CA VAL A 210 -6.19 17.70 6.07
C VAL A 210 -6.88 16.33 6.07
N ILE A 211 -7.22 15.86 4.87
CA ILE A 211 -7.61 14.47 4.62
C ILE A 211 -6.60 13.85 3.67
N TYR A 212 -6.14 12.64 3.98
CA TYR A 212 -5.23 11.88 3.13
C TYR A 212 -5.85 10.54 2.74
N PHE A 213 -5.76 10.23 1.45
CA PHE A 213 -6.25 8.98 0.89
C PHE A 213 -5.06 8.09 0.51
N GLY A 214 -5.15 6.81 0.85
CA GLY A 214 -4.12 5.83 0.56
C GLY A 214 -4.68 4.41 0.54
N ASP A 215 -4.00 3.53 -0.19
CA ASP A 215 -4.32 2.11 -0.34
C ASP A 215 -3.64 1.26 0.74
N GLN A 216 -2.50 1.71 1.27
CA GLN A 216 -1.72 0.95 2.24
C GLN A 216 -1.98 1.37 3.69
N ILE A 217 -2.94 0.75 4.37
CA ILE A 217 -3.40 1.15 5.72
C ILE A 217 -2.24 1.45 6.70
N TYR A 218 -1.24 0.58 6.80
CA TYR A 218 -0.17 0.72 7.79
C TYR A 218 0.91 1.73 7.40
N SER A 219 1.32 1.77 6.13
CA SER A 219 2.39 2.67 5.70
C SER A 219 1.89 4.09 5.42
N ASP A 220 0.60 4.23 5.10
CA ASP A 220 -0.01 5.48 4.67
C ASP A 220 -0.95 6.11 5.70
N LEU A 221 -1.65 5.35 6.57
CA LEU A 221 -2.78 5.92 7.34
C LEU A 221 -2.60 5.90 8.87
N ALA A 222 -1.95 4.87 9.41
CA ALA A 222 -1.86 4.66 10.87
C ALA A 222 -1.13 5.80 11.59
N ASP A 223 0.11 6.10 11.17
CA ASP A 223 0.95 7.11 11.84
C ASP A 223 0.41 8.53 11.68
N ILE A 224 -0.26 8.83 10.57
CA ILE A 224 -0.76 10.19 10.30
C ILE A 224 -1.94 10.52 11.22
N THR A 225 -2.87 9.57 11.38
CA THR A 225 -4.03 9.74 12.24
C THR A 225 -3.60 9.94 13.69
N LEU A 226 -2.68 9.09 14.17
CA LEU A 226 -2.22 9.08 15.56
C LEU A 226 -1.34 10.29 15.90
N ASN A 227 -0.41 10.67 15.02
CA ASN A 227 0.63 11.65 15.36
C ASN A 227 0.33 13.07 14.85
N PHE A 228 -0.50 13.23 13.82
CA PHE A 228 -0.72 14.52 13.15
C PHE A 228 -2.20 14.93 13.11
N GLY A 229 -3.13 14.07 13.50
CA GLY A 229 -4.56 14.40 13.57
C GLY A 229 -5.22 14.61 12.21
N TRP A 230 -4.62 14.10 11.13
CA TRP A 230 -5.25 14.14 9.81
C TRP A 230 -6.42 13.16 9.78
N ARG A 231 -7.42 13.49 8.96
CA ARG A 231 -8.44 12.51 8.56
C ARG A 231 -7.84 11.58 7.51
N THR A 232 -8.21 10.31 7.54
CA THR A 232 -7.71 9.31 6.60
C THR A 232 -8.86 8.62 5.88
N GLY A 233 -8.67 8.34 4.59
CA GLY A 233 -9.58 7.53 3.79
C GLY A 233 -8.81 6.36 3.18
N ALA A 234 -9.18 5.13 3.56
CA ALA A 234 -8.60 3.93 2.95
C ALA A 234 -9.28 3.65 1.60
N ILE A 235 -8.47 3.38 0.59
CA ILE A 235 -8.92 2.88 -0.71
C ILE A 235 -8.67 1.37 -0.72
N ILE A 236 -9.73 0.57 -0.74
CA ILE A 236 -9.66 -0.90 -0.70
C ILE A 236 -10.35 -1.43 -1.95
N ALA A 237 -9.59 -1.89 -2.94
CA ALA A 237 -10.13 -2.30 -4.23
C ALA A 237 -10.94 -3.61 -4.12
N GLU A 238 -10.50 -4.51 -3.25
CA GLU A 238 -11.10 -5.82 -3.01
C GLU A 238 -12.45 -5.73 -2.30
N LEU A 239 -12.73 -4.60 -1.65
CA LEU A 239 -13.92 -4.40 -0.81
C LEU A 239 -15.22 -4.52 -1.62
N GLU A 240 -15.23 -4.07 -2.88
CA GLU A 240 -16.42 -4.17 -3.73
C GLU A 240 -16.83 -5.63 -3.91
N LYS A 241 -15.90 -6.49 -4.31
CA LYS A 241 -16.13 -7.92 -4.48
C LYS A 241 -16.48 -8.62 -3.17
N GLU A 242 -15.87 -8.22 -2.06
CA GLU A 242 -16.21 -8.74 -0.73
C GLU A 242 -17.64 -8.39 -0.33
N ILE A 243 -18.08 -7.14 -0.57
CA ILE A 243 -19.46 -6.71 -0.31
C ILE A 243 -20.44 -7.50 -1.18
N GLU A 244 -20.15 -7.71 -2.47
CA GLU A 244 -20.98 -8.51 -3.37
C GLU A 244 -21.10 -9.96 -2.87
N THR A 245 -19.96 -10.59 -2.54
CA THR A 245 -19.89 -11.97 -2.06
C THR A 245 -20.64 -12.13 -0.73
N HIS A 246 -20.40 -11.24 0.23
CA HIS A 246 -21.06 -11.27 1.54
C HIS A 246 -22.57 -11.07 1.44
N ASN A 247 -23.03 -10.32 0.44
CA ASN A 247 -24.44 -10.09 0.22
C ASN A 247 -25.15 -11.20 -0.55
N SER A 248 -24.41 -12.11 -1.18
CA SER A 248 -24.97 -13.23 -1.94
C SER A 248 -25.82 -14.16 -1.05
N PRO A 249 -26.96 -14.67 -1.56
CA PRO A 249 -27.77 -15.66 -0.84
C PRO A 249 -26.96 -16.89 -0.45
N GLU A 250 -26.12 -17.39 -1.35
CA GLU A 250 -25.33 -18.60 -1.16
C GLU A 250 -24.38 -18.45 0.04
N PHE A 251 -23.68 -17.31 0.15
CA PHE A 251 -22.80 -17.05 1.27
C PHE A 251 -23.57 -16.92 2.58
N LYS A 252 -24.72 -16.21 2.58
CA LYS A 252 -25.55 -16.02 3.77
C LYS A 252 -26.12 -17.33 4.30
N GLU A 253 -26.59 -18.19 3.41
CA GLU A 253 -27.10 -19.52 3.76
C GLU A 253 -25.98 -20.40 4.33
N ALA A 254 -24.80 -20.41 3.70
CA ALA A 254 -23.65 -21.17 4.18
C ALA A 254 -23.19 -20.72 5.57
N VAL A 255 -23.08 -19.41 5.81
CA VAL A 255 -22.70 -18.86 7.13
C VAL A 255 -23.75 -19.19 8.19
N SER A 256 -25.04 -19.07 7.86
CA SER A 256 -26.13 -19.39 8.79
C SER A 256 -26.10 -20.88 9.18
N ALA A 257 -25.85 -21.77 8.21
CA ALA A 257 -25.71 -23.20 8.45
C ALA A 257 -24.49 -23.51 9.34
N LEU A 258 -23.34 -22.89 9.07
CA LEU A 258 -22.13 -23.06 9.87
C LEU A 258 -22.32 -22.56 11.31
N GLN A 259 -23.01 -21.44 11.51
CA GLN A 259 -23.32 -20.92 12.86
C GLN A 259 -24.24 -21.87 13.63
N ALA A 260 -25.27 -22.43 12.99
CA ALA A 260 -26.15 -23.41 13.61
C ALA A 260 -25.39 -24.69 14.00
N LEU A 261 -24.49 -25.17 13.13
CA LEU A 261 -23.64 -26.33 13.45
C LEU A 261 -22.69 -26.06 14.61
N GLN A 262 -22.07 -24.87 14.65
CA GLN A 262 -21.18 -24.49 15.75
C GLN A 262 -21.93 -24.50 17.09
N GLN A 263 -23.14 -23.94 17.13
CA GLN A 263 -23.98 -23.94 18.35
C GLN A 263 -24.26 -25.36 18.84
N LEU A 264 -24.63 -26.28 17.94
CA LEU A 264 -24.88 -27.68 18.31
C LEU A 264 -23.63 -28.39 18.84
N VAL A 265 -22.45 -28.09 18.27
CA VAL A 265 -21.18 -28.63 18.76
C VAL A 265 -20.85 -28.10 20.15
N ASP A 266 -21.06 -26.80 20.39
CA ASP A 266 -20.79 -26.18 21.68
C ASP A 266 -21.72 -26.72 22.77
N GLU A 267 -23.03 -26.84 22.49
CA GLU A 267 -24.00 -27.47 23.38
C GLU A 267 -23.66 -28.95 23.68
N GLY A 268 -23.16 -29.69 22.68
CA GLY A 268 -22.73 -31.08 22.86
C GLY A 268 -21.48 -31.22 23.72
N ASN A 269 -20.59 -30.22 23.72
CA ASN A 269 -19.36 -30.21 24.50
C ASN A 269 -19.58 -29.73 25.95
N GLU A 270 -20.58 -28.89 26.22
CA GLU A 270 -20.95 -28.46 27.58
C GLU A 270 -21.69 -29.55 28.37
N ASN A 271 -22.28 -30.53 27.67
CA ASN A 271 -23.05 -31.63 28.28
C ASN A 271 -22.21 -32.91 28.56
N ASN A 272 -20.88 -32.86 28.42
CA ASN A 272 -19.92 -33.92 28.76
C ASN A 272 -18.91 -33.44 29.81
#